data_AF-A0A4S2DHT8-F1
#
_entry.id   AF-A0A4S2DHT8-F1
#
_cell.length_a   1.000
_cell.length_b   1.000
_cell.length_c   1.000
_cell.angle_alpha   90.00
_cell.angle_beta   90.00
_cell.angle_gamma   90.00
#
_symmetry.space_group_name_H-M   'P 1'
#
loop_
_entity.id
_entity.type
_entity.pdbx_description
1 polymer ?
#
loop_
_entity_poly.entity_id
_entity_poly.type
_entity_poly.pdbx_seq_one_letter_code
_entity_poly.pdbx_strand_id
1 'polypeptide(L)'
;MNLSAKLQLLRKKNGLSQEELAERLGISRQAISKWESGQSTPDLNKLILLSEIYNVTIDSLVKDSDEYDILQGSFNNNKIDDSDRKNTSDDSKNTQIVINLGSNRIEYEYKSKRTLFGLPLVHINLGRGIKKAKGIIAIGNISCGVVSVGLLSFGIFSFGVLSIGLVSIAAIAIGLLLGVGAIAIGTFSIGAISIGVFSAGALAIGKYAVGGGAIAADIAIGDHAKANIAIGNRVDGLRTLSLDSSKEEIKRVIKEEYPNIKNWIVDLVSYFASNFN
;
A
#
# COMPACT_ATOMS: atom_id res chain seq x y z
N MET A 1 31.66 22.64 11.13
CA MET A 1 32.01 23.03 12.53
C MET A 1 32.60 21.83 13.26
N ASN A 2 33.65 22.02 14.08
CA ASN A 2 34.32 20.91 14.78
C ASN A 2 33.53 20.42 16.03
N LEU A 3 33.73 19.17 16.45
CA LEU A 3 32.99 18.49 17.53
C LEU A 3 32.95 19.28 18.85
N SER A 4 34.08 19.87 19.26
CA SER A 4 34.19 20.65 20.50
C SER A 4 33.23 21.85 20.54
N ALA A 5 33.13 22.58 19.42
CA ALA A 5 32.22 23.71 19.27
C ALA A 5 30.75 23.26 19.26
N LYS A 6 30.45 22.12 18.63
CA LYS A 6 29.10 21.55 18.57
C LYS A 6 28.60 21.13 19.95
N LEU A 7 29.45 20.49 20.76
CA LEU A 7 29.12 20.12 22.14
C LEU A 7 28.81 21.36 23.00
N GLN A 8 29.62 22.41 22.88
CA GLN A 8 29.41 23.65 23.62
C GLN A 8 28.10 24.35 23.23
N LEU A 9 27.78 24.36 21.93
CA LEU A 9 26.53 24.94 21.41
C LEU A 9 25.32 24.17 21.93
N LEU A 10 25.32 22.83 21.83
CA LEU A 10 24.22 21.98 22.29
C LEU A 10 23.99 22.09 23.80
N ARG A 11 25.06 22.16 24.60
CA ARG A 11 24.95 22.40 26.05
C ARG A 11 24.24 23.71 26.35
N LYS A 12 24.68 24.81 25.71
CA LYS A 12 24.08 26.15 25.90
C LYS A 12 22.62 26.18 25.45
N LYS A 13 22.30 25.54 24.33
CA LYS A 13 20.93 25.47 23.80
C LYS A 13 19.97 24.72 24.73
N ASN A 14 20.47 23.72 25.46
CA ASN A 14 19.72 23.00 26.48
C ASN A 14 19.73 23.69 27.85
N GLY A 15 20.31 24.89 27.96
CA GLY A 15 20.34 25.67 29.21
C GLY A 15 21.19 25.04 30.32
N LEU A 16 22.10 24.11 30.00
CA LEU A 16 22.89 23.39 30.99
C LEU A 16 24.21 24.10 31.29
N SER A 17 24.62 24.11 32.55
CA SER A 17 25.99 24.42 32.97
C SER A 17 26.94 23.24 32.69
N GLN A 18 28.26 23.49 32.70
CA GLN A 18 29.24 22.41 32.54
C GLN A 18 29.19 21.43 33.71
N GLU A 19 28.92 21.94 34.92
CA GLU A 19 28.73 21.17 36.15
C GLU A 19 27.52 20.24 36.06
N GLU A 20 26.35 20.74 35.66
CA GLU A 20 25.13 19.92 35.53
C GLU A 20 25.29 18.85 34.46
N LEU A 21 25.95 19.16 33.35
CA LEU A 21 26.23 18.17 32.31
C LEU A 21 27.20 17.09 32.81
N ALA A 22 28.22 17.49 33.57
CA ALA A 22 29.18 16.56 34.15
C ALA A 22 28.53 15.61 35.15
N GLU A 23 27.62 16.12 36.00
CA GLU A 23 26.83 15.33 36.93
C GLU A 23 25.96 14.29 36.22
N ARG A 24 25.23 14.72 35.17
CA ARG A 24 24.38 13.81 34.35
C ARG A 24 25.19 12.71 33.65
N LEU A 25 26.43 13.00 33.29
CA LEU A 25 27.32 12.05 32.63
C LEU A 25 28.19 11.24 33.61
N GLY A 26 28.10 11.51 34.91
CA GLY A 26 28.92 10.86 35.94
C GLY A 26 30.42 11.07 35.73
N ILE A 27 30.84 12.26 35.32
CA ILE A 27 32.25 12.61 35.11
C ILE A 27 32.60 13.95 35.79
N SER A 28 33.88 14.31 35.80
CA SER A 28 34.30 15.60 36.33
C SER A 28 33.98 16.76 35.37
N ARG A 29 33.64 17.93 35.93
CA ARG A 29 33.47 19.18 35.14
C ARG A 29 34.69 19.50 34.27
N GLN A 30 35.88 19.16 34.77
CA GLN A 30 37.15 19.32 34.03
C GLN A 30 37.17 18.52 32.72
N ALA A 31 36.55 17.33 32.68
CA ALA A 31 36.45 16.52 31.46
C ALA A 31 35.57 17.21 30.41
N ILE A 32 34.41 17.75 30.82
CA ILE A 32 33.53 18.55 29.93
C ILE A 32 34.28 19.76 29.38
N SER A 33 35.00 20.49 30.24
CA SER A 33 35.78 21.65 29.79
C SER A 33 36.82 21.28 28.73
N LYS A 34 37.50 20.13 28.89
CA LYS A 34 38.50 19.65 27.91
C LYS A 34 37.86 19.24 26.58
N TRP A 35 36.66 18.66 26.62
CA TRP A 35 35.90 18.32 25.41
C TRP A 35 35.45 19.58 24.65
N GLU A 36 34.89 20.57 25.37
CA GLU A 36 34.45 21.83 24.76
C GLU A 36 35.61 22.69 24.24
N SER A 37 36.82 22.55 24.81
CA SER A 37 38.02 23.23 24.32
C SER A 37 38.82 22.43 23.29
N GLY A 38 38.37 21.22 22.92
CA GLY A 38 39.06 20.36 21.95
C GLY A 38 40.38 19.75 22.43
N GLN A 39 40.64 19.77 23.74
CA GLN A 39 41.86 19.19 24.33
C GLN A 39 41.76 17.67 24.53
N SER A 40 40.55 17.13 24.56
CA SER A 40 40.28 15.69 24.57
C SER A 40 38.95 15.40 23.90
N THR A 41 38.70 14.14 23.56
CA THR A 41 37.44 13.70 22.95
C THR A 41 36.66 12.80 23.91
N PRO A 42 35.32 12.86 23.91
CA PRO A 42 34.51 11.87 24.62
C PRO A 42 34.72 10.47 24.02
N ASP A 43 34.67 9.44 24.86
CA ASP A 43 34.65 8.05 24.38
C ASP A 43 33.28 7.70 23.76
N LEU A 44 33.19 6.53 23.12
CA LEU A 44 31.98 6.09 22.45
C LEU A 44 30.76 6.02 23.39
N ASN A 45 30.95 5.56 24.63
CA ASN A 45 29.85 5.46 25.60
C ASN A 45 29.35 6.85 26.01
N LYS A 46 30.26 7.80 26.19
CA LYS A 46 29.93 9.19 26.48
C LYS A 46 29.28 9.89 25.30
N LEU A 47 29.68 9.57 24.06
CA LEU A 47 29.01 10.06 22.85
C LEU A 47 27.56 9.56 22.74
N ILE A 48 27.29 8.30 23.09
CA ILE A 48 25.92 7.76 23.14
C ILE A 48 25.09 8.55 24.16
N LEU A 49 25.60 8.72 25.38
CA LEU A 49 24.88 9.46 26.43
C LEU A 49 24.66 10.93 26.06
N LEU A 50 25.65 11.59 25.44
CA LEU A 50 25.51 12.96 24.93
C LEU A 50 24.43 13.04 23.83
N SER A 51 24.36 12.03 22.96
CA SER A 51 23.35 11.95 21.90
C SER A 51 21.93 11.85 22.48
N GLU A 52 21.76 11.12 23.57
CA GLU A 52 20.49 11.02 24.30
C GLU A 52 20.14 12.32 25.03
N ILE A 53 21.10 12.93 25.74
CA ILE A 53 20.88 14.18 26.50
C ILE A 53 20.48 15.33 25.56
N TYR A 54 21.09 15.40 24.37
CA TYR A 54 20.83 16.46 23.40
C TYR A 54 19.76 16.10 22.37
N ASN A 55 19.23 14.87 22.42
CA ASN A 55 18.27 14.34 21.46
C ASN A 55 18.73 14.51 19.99
N VAL A 56 19.98 14.13 19.72
CA VAL A 56 20.62 14.15 18.39
C VAL A 56 21.23 12.78 18.10
N THR A 57 21.59 12.51 16.84
CA THR A 57 22.32 11.28 16.50
C THR A 57 23.82 11.44 16.76
N ILE A 58 24.50 10.33 17.08
CA ILE A 58 25.99 10.30 17.19
C ILE A 58 26.63 10.75 15.87
N ASP A 59 26.03 10.37 14.74
CA ASP A 59 26.46 10.79 13.42
C ASP A 59 26.45 12.33 13.28
N SER A 60 25.39 12.98 13.77
CA SER A 60 25.30 14.44 13.83
C SER A 60 26.32 15.05 14.79
N LEU A 61 26.66 14.39 15.90
CA LEU A 61 27.71 14.88 16.80
C LEU A 61 29.10 14.85 16.16
N VAL A 62 29.43 13.76 15.44
CA VAL A 62 30.80 13.44 15.01
C VAL A 62 31.11 13.93 13.59
N LYS A 63 30.14 14.02 12.68
CA LYS A 63 30.40 14.48 11.31
C LYS A 63 30.58 15.99 11.20
N ASP A 64 31.56 16.37 10.40
CA ASP A 64 31.88 17.75 10.00
C ASP A 64 30.96 18.30 8.88
N SER A 65 29.75 17.75 8.70
CA SER A 65 28.81 18.28 7.71
C SER A 65 28.19 19.59 8.22
N ASP A 66 28.16 20.61 7.37
CA ASP A 66 27.62 21.95 7.62
C ASP A 66 26.10 22.02 7.84
N GLU A 67 25.44 20.87 8.01
CA GLU A 67 23.99 20.74 8.12
C GLU A 67 23.58 20.77 9.60
N TYR A 68 23.32 21.99 10.09
CA TYR A 68 22.60 22.22 11.35
C TYR A 68 21.10 22.18 11.10
N ASP A 69 20.50 21.00 11.02
CA ASP A 69 19.05 20.89 11.13
C ASP A 69 18.65 21.01 12.61
N ILE A 70 18.37 22.25 13.01
CA ILE A 70 17.75 22.54 14.29
C ILE A 70 16.29 22.08 14.24
N LEU A 71 15.99 20.96 14.88
CA LEU A 71 14.63 20.47 15.18
C LEU A 71 13.87 21.38 16.20
N GLN A 72 13.91 22.71 16.06
CA GLN A 72 13.15 23.64 16.92
C GLN A 72 12.33 24.68 16.13
N GLY A 73 11.76 24.28 15.00
CA GLY A 73 10.91 25.18 14.20
C GLY A 73 9.39 25.07 14.42
N SER A 74 8.85 24.00 15.02
CA SER A 74 7.41 23.71 14.81
C SER A 74 6.56 23.24 15.99
N PHE A 75 7.02 23.33 17.23
CA PHE A 75 6.16 23.07 18.40
C PHE A 75 6.15 24.26 19.36
N ASN A 76 5.63 25.39 18.88
CA ASN A 76 5.11 26.42 19.76
C ASN A 76 3.79 26.93 19.17
N ASN A 77 2.69 26.29 19.60
CA ASN A 77 1.33 26.82 19.76
C ASN A 77 0.32 25.68 19.79
N ASN A 78 0.06 25.17 20.98
CA ASN A 78 -1.30 25.08 21.52
C ASN A 78 -1.20 24.64 22.98
N LYS A 79 -1.44 25.60 23.87
CA LYS A 79 -1.93 25.32 25.22
C LYS A 79 -3.21 24.50 25.05
N ILE A 80 -3.21 23.28 25.56
CA ILE A 80 -4.42 22.64 26.05
C ILE A 80 -4.15 22.43 27.53
N ASP A 81 -4.98 23.07 28.35
CA ASP A 81 -4.88 23.09 29.79
C ASP A 81 -4.88 21.69 30.38
N ASP A 82 -3.87 21.46 31.23
CA ASP A 82 -3.79 20.36 32.17
C ASP A 82 -4.75 20.64 33.33
N SER A 83 -5.94 20.05 33.29
CA SER A 83 -6.74 19.82 34.48
C SER A 83 -7.65 18.61 34.30
N ASP A 84 -7.12 17.40 34.51
CA ASP A 84 -7.77 16.39 35.36
C ASP A 84 -6.93 15.11 35.54
N ARG A 85 -6.28 15.06 36.71
CA ARG A 85 -6.10 13.92 37.62
C ARG A 85 -6.07 12.46 37.07
N LYS A 86 -4.85 11.89 37.23
CA LYS A 86 -4.48 10.87 38.25
C LYS A 86 -4.66 9.37 37.90
N ASN A 87 -3.50 8.70 37.92
CA ASN A 87 -3.20 7.32 38.33
C ASN A 87 -4.06 6.17 37.79
N THR A 88 -3.48 5.40 36.86
CA THR A 88 -3.26 3.97 37.05
C THR A 88 -1.95 3.55 36.40
N SER A 89 -1.02 3.12 37.23
CA SER A 89 0.10 2.27 36.88
C SER A 89 -0.44 0.90 36.47
N ASP A 90 -0.28 0.52 35.20
CA ASP A 90 -0.15 -0.90 34.83
C ASP A 90 0.57 -1.08 33.48
N ASP A 91 1.40 -2.11 33.44
CA ASP A 91 2.41 -2.46 32.43
C ASP A 91 1.85 -2.57 30.99
N SER A 92 2.08 -1.56 30.14
CA SER A 92 1.78 -1.62 28.70
C SER A 92 3.02 -1.49 27.83
N LYS A 93 3.87 -2.53 27.84
CA LYS A 93 4.84 -2.76 26.77
C LYS A 93 4.11 -3.29 25.53
N ASN A 94 4.01 -2.45 24.48
CA ASN A 94 4.10 -2.78 23.04
C ASN A 94 3.18 -1.92 22.16
N THR A 95 3.41 -0.61 22.18
CA THR A 95 3.27 0.20 20.95
C THR A 95 4.65 0.81 20.70
N GLN A 96 5.54 0.08 20.02
CA GLN A 96 6.80 0.67 19.61
C GLN A 96 6.56 1.49 18.35
N ILE A 97 6.32 2.79 18.53
CA ILE A 97 6.51 3.77 17.47
C ILE A 97 8.03 4.00 17.38
N VAL A 98 8.71 3.27 16.51
CA VAL A 98 10.15 3.51 16.25
C VAL A 98 10.25 4.66 15.26
N ILE A 99 10.27 5.89 15.76
CA ILE A 99 10.58 7.07 14.94
C ILE A 99 12.10 7.20 14.86
N ASN A 100 12.73 6.55 13.89
CA ASN A 100 14.16 6.73 13.60
C ASN A 100 14.35 8.04 12.82
N LEU A 101 14.63 9.14 13.52
CA LEU A 101 14.91 10.45 12.94
C LEU A 101 16.42 10.64 12.66
N GLY A 102 16.98 9.73 11.86
CA GLY A 102 18.36 9.79 11.39
C GLY A 102 18.56 8.81 10.25
N SER A 103 18.64 9.29 9.02
CA SER A 103 18.72 8.49 7.78
C SER A 103 17.45 7.70 7.40
N ASN A 104 16.43 8.44 6.98
CA ASN A 104 15.52 8.12 5.87
C ASN A 104 14.77 6.76 5.83
N ARG A 105 14.23 6.25 6.95
CA ARG A 105 13.30 5.11 6.91
C ARG A 105 12.08 5.32 7.83
N ILE A 106 11.00 5.82 7.23
CA ILE A 106 9.67 5.79 7.84
C ILE A 106 9.17 4.34 7.77
N GLU A 107 9.24 3.64 8.89
CA GLU A 107 8.65 2.31 9.08
C GLU A 107 7.51 2.41 10.10
N TYR A 108 6.36 1.83 9.80
CA TYR A 108 5.17 1.86 10.63
C TYR A 108 4.55 0.46 10.69
N GLU A 109 4.47 -0.09 11.90
CA GLU A 109 3.80 -1.37 12.15
C GLU A 109 2.72 -1.17 13.22
N TYR A 110 1.50 -1.56 12.90
CA TYR A 110 0.35 -1.55 13.81
C TYR A 110 -0.35 -2.91 13.76
N LYS A 111 -0.65 -3.46 14.93
CA LYS A 111 -1.44 -4.68 15.10
C LYS A 111 -2.56 -4.41 16.10
N SER A 112 -3.79 -4.74 15.72
CA SER A 112 -4.93 -4.62 16.61
C SER A 112 -4.86 -5.62 17.77
N LYS A 113 -5.32 -5.20 18.96
CA LYS A 113 -5.46 -6.09 20.13
C LYS A 113 -6.50 -7.19 19.93
N ARG A 114 -7.57 -6.90 19.18
CA ARG A 114 -8.63 -7.88 18.86
C ARG A 114 -8.10 -8.83 17.80
N THR A 115 -8.22 -10.13 18.07
CA THR A 115 -7.89 -11.20 17.13
C THR A 115 -9.14 -11.97 16.75
N LEU A 116 -9.18 -12.49 15.53
CA LEU A 116 -10.22 -13.37 15.00
C LEU A 116 -9.51 -14.52 14.27
N PHE A 117 -9.87 -15.76 14.59
CA PHE A 117 -9.19 -16.97 14.06
C PHE A 117 -7.66 -16.97 14.28
N GLY A 118 -7.19 -16.39 15.39
CA GLY A 118 -5.75 -16.28 15.68
C GLY A 118 -5.00 -15.23 14.85
N LEU A 119 -5.69 -14.48 13.99
CA LEU A 119 -5.14 -13.37 13.21
C LEU A 119 -5.59 -12.03 13.82
N PRO A 120 -4.75 -10.98 13.81
CA PRO A 120 -5.18 -9.64 14.21
C PRO A 120 -6.31 -9.15 13.28
N LEU A 121 -7.31 -8.47 13.86
CA LEU A 121 -8.39 -7.86 13.09
C LEU A 121 -7.84 -6.84 12.06
N VAL A 122 -6.87 -6.02 12.48
CA VAL A 122 -6.19 -5.05 11.62
C VAL A 122 -4.69 -5.20 11.79
N HIS A 123 -3.96 -5.32 10.67
CA HIS A 123 -2.50 -5.31 10.65
C HIS A 123 -2.03 -4.38 9.53
N ILE A 124 -1.36 -3.30 9.92
CA ILE A 124 -0.75 -2.34 9.01
C ILE A 124 0.77 -2.50 9.14
N ASN A 125 1.47 -2.73 8.04
CA ASN A 125 2.92 -2.84 8.02
C ASN A 125 3.47 -2.12 6.78
N LEU A 126 3.87 -0.87 6.98
CA LEU A 126 4.37 0.05 5.98
C LEU A 126 5.86 0.31 6.22
N GLY A 127 6.64 0.33 5.16
CA GLY A 127 8.07 0.62 5.26
C GLY A 127 8.79 0.30 3.97
N ARG A 128 10.06 0.71 3.87
CA ARG A 128 10.88 0.40 2.70
C ARG A 128 11.32 -1.07 2.76
N GLY A 129 11.16 -1.80 1.65
CA GLY A 129 11.54 -3.21 1.54
C GLY A 129 10.38 -4.21 1.74
N ILE A 130 10.71 -5.47 2.01
CA ILE A 130 9.76 -6.58 2.08
C ILE A 130 9.09 -6.61 3.46
N LYS A 131 8.04 -5.80 3.64
CA LYS A 131 7.20 -5.78 4.85
C LYS A 131 5.91 -6.57 4.63
N LYS A 132 5.60 -7.49 5.55
CA LYS A 132 4.46 -8.40 5.45
C LYS A 132 3.39 -8.05 6.48
N ALA A 133 2.18 -7.77 6.01
CA ALA A 133 0.98 -7.60 6.82
C ALA A 133 0.09 -8.85 6.71
N LYS A 134 -0.38 -9.34 7.86
CA LYS A 134 -1.27 -10.51 7.98
C LYS A 134 -2.37 -10.21 8.99
N GLY A 135 -3.63 -10.25 8.57
CA GLY A 135 -4.78 -9.94 9.42
C GLY A 135 -6.10 -10.14 8.68
N ILE A 136 -7.23 -9.90 9.34
CA ILE A 136 -8.52 -9.85 8.64
C ILE A 136 -8.54 -8.68 7.66
N ILE A 137 -8.11 -7.51 8.14
CA ILE A 137 -7.80 -6.33 7.34
C ILE A 137 -6.28 -6.15 7.34
N ALA A 138 -5.64 -6.31 6.19
CA ALA A 138 -4.18 -6.25 6.05
C ALA A 138 -3.77 -5.13 5.08
N ILE A 139 -2.93 -4.20 5.54
CA ILE A 139 -2.42 -3.08 4.74
C ILE A 139 -0.89 -3.10 4.76
N GLY A 140 -0.23 -3.18 3.60
CA GLY A 140 1.24 -3.15 3.54
C GLY A 140 1.79 -3.49 2.16
N ASN A 141 3.12 -3.54 2.02
CA ASN A 141 3.74 -3.87 0.72
C ASN A 141 3.37 -5.28 0.26
N ILE A 142 3.41 -6.25 1.18
CA ILE A 142 2.87 -7.60 0.99
C ILE A 142 1.77 -7.82 2.02
N SER A 143 0.52 -7.91 1.57
CA SER A 143 -0.64 -8.04 2.45
C SER A 143 -1.37 -9.36 2.22
N CYS A 144 -1.71 -10.07 3.30
CA CYS A 144 -2.51 -11.29 3.26
C CYS A 144 -3.67 -11.20 4.27
N GLY A 145 -4.91 -11.32 3.80
CA GLY A 145 -6.08 -11.19 4.66
C GLY A 145 -7.42 -11.46 4.00
N VAL A 146 -8.52 -11.16 4.70
CA VAL A 146 -9.86 -11.17 4.10
C VAL A 146 -10.02 -9.95 3.21
N VAL A 147 -9.64 -8.78 3.72
CA VAL A 147 -9.50 -7.53 2.98
C VAL A 147 -8.02 -7.17 2.98
N SER A 148 -7.39 -7.15 1.80
CA SER A 148 -5.96 -6.87 1.68
C SER A 148 -5.69 -5.71 0.73
N VAL A 149 -4.85 -4.76 1.17
CA VAL A 149 -4.43 -3.59 0.39
C VAL A 149 -2.91 -3.53 0.37
N GLY A 150 -2.31 -3.58 -0.82
CA GLY A 150 -0.86 -3.59 -0.91
C GLY A 150 -0.29 -3.54 -2.32
N LEU A 151 1.03 -3.55 -2.44
CA LEU A 151 1.69 -3.73 -3.74
C LEU A 151 1.43 -5.15 -4.27
N LEU A 152 1.67 -6.13 -3.40
CA LEU A 152 1.38 -7.55 -3.57
C LEU A 152 0.28 -7.94 -2.58
N SER A 153 -0.90 -8.28 -3.07
CA SER A 153 -2.09 -8.43 -2.22
C SER A 153 -2.76 -9.78 -2.42
N PHE A 154 -3.01 -10.51 -1.32
CA PHE A 154 -3.61 -11.84 -1.33
C PHE A 154 -4.81 -11.89 -0.37
N GLY A 155 -6.01 -12.16 -0.88
CA GLY A 155 -7.18 -12.20 0.01
C GLY A 155 -8.51 -12.55 -0.65
N ILE A 156 -9.61 -12.41 0.08
CA ILE A 156 -10.96 -12.53 -0.50
C ILE A 156 -11.26 -11.28 -1.31
N PHE A 157 -11.11 -10.11 -0.71
CA PHE A 157 -11.15 -8.80 -1.34
C PHE A 157 -9.74 -8.24 -1.38
N SER A 158 -9.16 -8.16 -2.58
CA SER A 158 -7.75 -7.85 -2.77
C SER A 158 -7.58 -6.62 -3.65
N PHE A 159 -6.85 -5.62 -3.15
CA PHE A 159 -6.56 -4.36 -3.83
C PHE A 159 -5.05 -4.15 -3.92
N GLY A 160 -4.55 -3.79 -5.10
CA GLY A 160 -3.11 -3.55 -5.25
C GLY A 160 -2.59 -3.26 -6.64
N VAL A 161 -1.28 -3.46 -6.83
CA VAL A 161 -0.67 -3.44 -8.18
C VAL A 161 -0.71 -4.84 -8.78
N LEU A 162 -0.30 -5.86 -8.00
CA LEU A 162 -0.54 -7.27 -8.28
C LEU A 162 -1.42 -7.84 -7.18
N SER A 163 -2.58 -8.36 -7.55
CA SER A 163 -3.51 -8.93 -6.57
C SER A 163 -4.06 -10.27 -7.00
N ILE A 164 -4.19 -11.17 -6.03
CA ILE A 164 -4.83 -12.47 -6.18
C ILE A 164 -5.93 -12.58 -5.13
N GLY A 165 -7.15 -12.92 -5.56
CA GLY A 165 -8.25 -13.12 -4.62
C GLY A 165 -9.53 -13.68 -5.20
N LEU A 166 -10.60 -13.69 -4.40
CA LEU A 166 -11.94 -13.99 -4.93
C LEU A 166 -12.44 -12.83 -5.77
N VAL A 167 -12.35 -11.62 -5.20
CA VAL A 167 -12.57 -10.34 -5.87
C VAL A 167 -11.27 -9.55 -5.82
N SER A 168 -10.79 -9.14 -6.98
CA SER A 168 -9.46 -8.56 -7.16
C SER A 168 -9.56 -7.29 -8.02
N ILE A 169 -9.04 -6.17 -7.49
CA ILE A 169 -8.94 -4.90 -8.20
C ILE A 169 -7.48 -4.44 -8.17
N ALA A 170 -6.79 -4.50 -9.30
CA ALA A 170 -5.39 -4.14 -9.39
C ALA A 170 -4.93 -3.85 -10.83
N ALA A 171 -3.71 -3.35 -11.02
CA ALA A 171 -3.14 -3.26 -12.37
C ALA A 171 -3.04 -4.64 -13.04
N ILE A 172 -2.56 -5.64 -12.29
CA ILE A 172 -2.58 -7.06 -12.65
C ILE A 172 -3.46 -7.78 -11.63
N ALA A 173 -4.63 -8.22 -12.07
CA ALA A 173 -5.68 -8.78 -11.23
C ALA A 173 -5.93 -10.25 -11.57
N ILE A 174 -5.83 -11.13 -10.58
CA ILE A 174 -6.21 -12.55 -10.67
C ILE A 174 -7.35 -12.78 -9.66
N GLY A 175 -8.58 -12.65 -10.15
CA GLY A 175 -9.79 -12.79 -9.34
C GLY A 175 -10.55 -14.06 -9.69
N LEU A 176 -10.75 -14.98 -8.74
CA LEU A 176 -11.53 -16.19 -9.02
C LEU A 176 -12.96 -15.85 -9.47
N LEU A 177 -13.66 -14.97 -8.72
CA LEU A 177 -14.98 -14.48 -9.08
C LEU A 177 -14.87 -13.26 -10.01
N LEU A 178 -14.22 -12.19 -9.54
CA LEU A 178 -14.14 -10.92 -10.25
C LEU A 178 -12.72 -10.40 -10.29
N GLY A 179 -12.18 -10.17 -11.48
CA GLY A 179 -10.89 -9.50 -11.71
C GLY A 179 -11.09 -8.20 -12.46
N VAL A 180 -10.65 -7.07 -11.89
CA VAL A 180 -10.70 -5.76 -12.54
C VAL A 180 -9.28 -5.17 -12.59
N GLY A 181 -8.79 -4.86 -13.78
CA GLY A 181 -7.42 -4.35 -13.92
C GLY A 181 -7.00 -3.92 -15.32
N ALA A 182 -5.73 -3.57 -15.51
CA ALA A 182 -5.17 -3.39 -16.85
C ALA A 182 -5.00 -4.77 -17.52
N ILE A 183 -4.48 -5.73 -16.76
CA ILE A 183 -4.47 -7.15 -17.10
C ILE A 183 -5.32 -7.87 -16.07
N ALA A 184 -6.40 -8.51 -16.49
CA ALA A 184 -7.35 -9.17 -15.61
C ALA A 184 -7.61 -10.62 -16.02
N ILE A 185 -7.68 -11.50 -15.01
CA ILE A 185 -8.03 -12.91 -15.15
C ILE A 185 -9.12 -13.23 -14.12
N GLY A 186 -10.23 -13.84 -14.55
CA GLY A 186 -11.28 -14.28 -13.63
C GLY A 186 -12.54 -14.85 -14.25
N THR A 187 -13.53 -15.29 -13.45
CA THR A 187 -14.82 -15.71 -14.04
C THR A 187 -15.53 -14.53 -14.70
N PHE A 188 -15.60 -13.39 -14.00
CA PHE A 188 -15.90 -12.08 -14.55
C PHE A 188 -14.59 -11.29 -14.59
N SER A 189 -14.18 -10.87 -15.77
CA SER A 189 -12.92 -10.15 -15.97
C SER A 189 -13.17 -8.87 -16.75
N ILE A 190 -12.62 -7.77 -16.25
CA ILE A 190 -12.71 -6.44 -16.87
C ILE A 190 -11.31 -5.84 -16.92
N GLY A 191 -10.81 -5.54 -18.12
CA GLY A 191 -9.52 -4.88 -18.26
C GLY A 191 -9.10 -4.58 -19.68
N ALA A 192 -7.96 -3.92 -19.87
CA ALA A 192 -7.45 -3.69 -21.22
C ALA A 192 -7.14 -5.03 -21.93
N ILE A 193 -6.49 -5.94 -21.20
CA ILE A 193 -6.34 -7.36 -21.56
C ILE A 193 -7.11 -8.17 -20.53
N SER A 194 -8.12 -8.91 -20.98
CA SER A 194 -9.05 -9.61 -20.10
C SER A 194 -9.22 -11.07 -20.51
N ILE A 195 -9.08 -11.98 -19.55
CA ILE A 195 -9.24 -13.43 -19.75
C ILE A 195 -10.27 -13.97 -18.75
N GLY A 196 -11.38 -14.52 -19.22
CA GLY A 196 -12.40 -15.03 -18.30
C GLY A 196 -13.55 -15.79 -18.92
N VAL A 197 -14.51 -16.24 -18.10
CA VAL A 197 -15.76 -16.81 -18.64
C VAL A 197 -16.58 -15.69 -19.30
N PHE A 198 -16.77 -14.60 -18.56
CA PHE A 198 -17.30 -13.32 -19.03
C PHE A 198 -16.15 -12.32 -19.05
N SER A 199 -15.73 -11.90 -20.24
CA SER A 199 -14.55 -11.07 -20.43
C SER A 199 -14.91 -9.77 -21.14
N ALA A 200 -14.53 -8.64 -20.57
CA ALA A 200 -14.73 -7.32 -21.16
C ALA A 200 -13.41 -6.55 -21.23
N GLY A 201 -13.02 -6.06 -22.42
CA GLY A 201 -11.75 -5.36 -22.57
C GLY A 201 -11.42 -4.82 -23.95
N ALA A 202 -10.24 -4.23 -24.13
CA ALA A 202 -9.76 -3.91 -25.47
C ALA A 202 -9.40 -5.19 -26.24
N LEU A 203 -8.72 -6.12 -25.54
CA LEU A 203 -8.50 -7.50 -25.95
C LEU A 203 -9.18 -8.42 -24.95
N ALA A 204 -10.24 -9.08 -25.37
CA ALA A 204 -11.06 -9.94 -24.52
C ALA A 204 -11.01 -11.40 -25.01
N ILE A 205 -10.62 -12.31 -24.13
CA ILE A 205 -10.61 -13.75 -24.38
C ILE A 205 -11.54 -14.44 -23.40
N GLY A 206 -12.47 -15.28 -23.87
CA GLY A 206 -13.36 -15.98 -22.96
C GLY A 206 -14.38 -16.94 -23.55
N LYS A 207 -15.38 -17.32 -22.74
CA LYS A 207 -16.57 -18.02 -23.26
C LYS A 207 -17.55 -17.02 -23.89
N TYR A 208 -17.74 -15.90 -23.21
CA TYR A 208 -18.44 -14.72 -23.68
C TYR A 208 -17.46 -13.54 -23.59
N ALA A 209 -17.15 -12.91 -24.72
CA ALA A 209 -16.17 -11.83 -24.78
C ALA A 209 -16.75 -10.57 -25.44
N VAL A 210 -16.44 -9.40 -24.89
CA VAL A 210 -16.85 -8.10 -25.40
C VAL A 210 -15.63 -7.18 -25.46
N GLY A 211 -15.31 -6.61 -26.61
CA GLY A 211 -14.12 -5.77 -26.73
C GLY A 211 -13.78 -5.29 -28.13
N GLY A 212 -12.72 -4.48 -28.27
CA GLY A 212 -12.24 -4.06 -29.60
C GLY A 212 -11.80 -5.27 -30.44
N GLY A 213 -10.97 -6.13 -29.85
CA GLY A 213 -10.68 -7.48 -30.31
C GLY A 213 -11.25 -8.51 -29.33
N ALA A 214 -12.17 -9.34 -29.79
CA ALA A 214 -12.84 -10.34 -28.97
C ALA A 214 -12.65 -11.74 -29.55
N ILE A 215 -12.10 -12.66 -28.74
CA ILE A 215 -11.96 -14.08 -29.07
C ILE A 215 -12.77 -14.86 -28.05
N ALA A 216 -13.84 -15.53 -28.49
CA ALA A 216 -14.68 -16.30 -27.60
C ALA A 216 -15.03 -17.69 -28.13
N ALA A 217 -15.38 -18.60 -27.22
CA ALA A 217 -15.91 -19.89 -27.59
C ALA A 217 -17.36 -19.79 -28.10
N ASP A 218 -18.24 -19.12 -27.34
CA ASP A 218 -19.67 -19.07 -27.66
C ASP A 218 -20.03 -17.76 -28.36
N ILE A 219 -19.83 -16.61 -27.68
CA ILE A 219 -20.27 -15.32 -28.18
C ILE A 219 -19.14 -14.29 -28.05
N ALA A 220 -18.77 -13.66 -29.16
CA ALA A 220 -17.84 -12.53 -29.20
C ALA A 220 -18.54 -11.28 -29.78
N ILE A 221 -18.38 -10.14 -29.12
CA ILE A 221 -18.84 -8.83 -29.58
C ILE A 221 -17.63 -7.90 -29.72
N GLY A 222 -17.44 -7.29 -30.88
CA GLY A 222 -16.32 -6.36 -31.08
C GLY A 222 -16.13 -5.83 -32.49
N ASP A 223 -15.15 -4.95 -32.69
CA ASP A 223 -14.76 -4.55 -34.05
C ASP A 223 -14.17 -5.74 -34.81
N HIS A 224 -13.26 -6.48 -34.15
CA HIS A 224 -12.78 -7.79 -34.59
C HIS A 224 -13.31 -8.86 -33.64
N ALA A 225 -14.22 -9.73 -34.09
CA ALA A 225 -14.83 -10.75 -33.24
C ALA A 225 -14.69 -12.15 -33.85
N LYS A 226 -14.18 -13.10 -33.05
CA LYS A 226 -14.03 -14.51 -33.43
C LYS A 226 -14.71 -15.42 -32.42
N ALA A 227 -15.78 -16.10 -32.81
CA ALA A 227 -16.54 -17.03 -31.96
C ALA A 227 -17.57 -17.84 -32.77
N ASN A 228 -18.27 -18.79 -32.14
CA ASN A 228 -19.41 -19.45 -32.79
C ASN A 228 -20.48 -18.45 -33.23
N ILE A 229 -20.85 -17.53 -32.34
CA ILE A 229 -21.64 -16.33 -32.66
C ILE A 229 -20.72 -15.11 -32.57
N ALA A 230 -20.38 -14.52 -33.72
CA ALA A 230 -19.54 -13.34 -33.79
C ALA A 230 -20.38 -12.12 -34.21
N ILE A 231 -20.35 -11.06 -33.39
CA ILE A 231 -21.09 -9.81 -33.61
C ILE A 231 -20.08 -8.67 -33.77
N GLY A 232 -20.04 -8.01 -34.92
CA GLY A 232 -18.99 -7.04 -35.20
C GLY A 232 -18.87 -6.57 -36.64
N ASN A 233 -17.85 -5.74 -36.90
CA ASN A 233 -17.52 -5.27 -38.25
C ASN A 233 -16.69 -6.30 -39.03
N ARG A 234 -15.73 -6.94 -38.36
CA ARG A 234 -14.85 -7.98 -38.91
C ARG A 234 -15.02 -9.24 -38.07
N VAL A 235 -15.79 -10.18 -38.61
CA VAL A 235 -16.30 -11.33 -37.87
C VAL A 235 -15.84 -12.66 -38.47
N ASP A 236 -15.46 -13.60 -37.61
CA ASP A 236 -15.11 -14.97 -37.96
C ASP A 236 -15.89 -15.94 -37.05
N GLY A 237 -16.92 -16.58 -37.60
CA GLY A 237 -17.83 -17.43 -36.82
C GLY A 237 -18.83 -18.22 -37.65
N LEU A 238 -19.51 -19.19 -37.00
CA LEU A 238 -20.57 -20.01 -37.62
C LEU A 238 -21.81 -19.16 -37.93
N ARG A 239 -22.17 -18.28 -36.99
CA ARG A 239 -23.23 -17.28 -37.13
C ARG A 239 -22.62 -15.91 -36.94
N THR A 240 -22.79 -15.04 -37.91
CA THR A 240 -22.24 -13.69 -37.91
C THR A 240 -23.37 -12.65 -37.91
N LEU A 241 -23.18 -11.58 -37.15
CA LEU A 241 -24.13 -10.46 -37.03
C LEU A 241 -23.37 -9.15 -37.11
N SER A 242 -24.02 -8.12 -37.67
CA SER A 242 -23.48 -6.76 -37.67
C SER A 242 -23.90 -6.03 -36.39
N LEU A 243 -23.17 -4.97 -36.03
CA LEU A 243 -23.50 -4.12 -34.86
C LEU A 243 -24.82 -3.36 -35.05
N ASP A 244 -25.28 -3.17 -36.29
CA ASP A 244 -26.54 -2.51 -36.62
C ASP A 244 -27.78 -3.42 -36.47
N SER A 245 -27.59 -4.71 -36.15
CA SER A 245 -28.70 -5.65 -35.97
C SER A 245 -29.58 -5.27 -34.78
N SER A 246 -30.89 -5.49 -34.93
CA SER A 246 -31.86 -5.21 -33.85
C SER A 246 -31.63 -6.10 -32.63
N LYS A 247 -32.00 -5.61 -31.43
CA LYS A 247 -31.91 -6.40 -30.19
C LYS A 247 -32.71 -7.71 -30.31
N GLU A 248 -33.86 -7.66 -30.95
CA GLU A 248 -34.76 -8.80 -31.16
C GLU A 248 -34.11 -9.86 -32.05
N GLU A 249 -33.43 -9.44 -33.11
CA GLU A 249 -32.68 -10.33 -34.00
C GLU A 249 -31.52 -11.02 -33.27
N ILE A 250 -30.73 -10.26 -32.50
CA ILE A 250 -29.62 -10.81 -31.70
C ILE A 250 -30.14 -11.84 -30.70
N LYS A 251 -31.22 -11.53 -29.98
CA LYS A 251 -31.86 -12.46 -29.03
C LYS A 251 -32.33 -13.74 -29.72
N ARG A 252 -32.95 -13.62 -30.89
CA ARG A 252 -33.45 -14.76 -31.68
C ARG A 252 -32.30 -15.67 -32.07
N VAL A 253 -31.22 -15.14 -32.66
CA VAL A 253 -30.08 -15.94 -33.12
C VAL A 253 -29.39 -16.64 -31.95
N ILE A 254 -29.21 -15.96 -30.82
CA ILE A 254 -28.62 -16.58 -29.61
C ILE A 254 -29.50 -17.73 -29.10
N LYS A 255 -30.83 -17.58 -29.09
CA LYS A 255 -31.77 -18.60 -28.64
C LYS A 255 -31.88 -19.79 -29.59
N GLU A 256 -31.74 -19.57 -30.89
CA GLU A 256 -31.69 -20.64 -31.90
C GLU A 256 -30.46 -21.52 -31.71
N GLU A 257 -29.28 -20.91 -31.53
CA GLU A 257 -28.01 -21.63 -31.39
C GLU A 257 -27.84 -22.24 -29.99
N TYR A 258 -28.27 -21.53 -28.95
CA TYR A 258 -28.16 -21.94 -27.56
C TYR A 258 -29.53 -21.94 -26.85
N PRO A 259 -30.41 -22.94 -27.09
CA PRO A 259 -31.77 -22.97 -26.54
C PRO A 259 -31.83 -22.90 -25.00
N ASN A 260 -30.85 -23.53 -24.35
CA ASN A 260 -30.74 -23.62 -22.89
C ASN A 260 -30.00 -22.45 -22.23
N ILE A 261 -29.60 -21.43 -23.00
CA ILE A 261 -28.91 -20.27 -22.43
C ILE A 261 -29.85 -19.48 -21.52
N LYS A 262 -29.31 -19.04 -20.37
CA LYS A 262 -30.07 -18.26 -19.39
C LYS A 262 -30.41 -16.89 -19.97
N ASN A 263 -31.65 -16.44 -19.78
CA ASN A 263 -32.13 -15.16 -20.33
C ASN A 263 -31.26 -13.96 -19.92
N TRP A 264 -30.76 -13.93 -18.68
CA TRP A 264 -29.89 -12.83 -18.22
C TRP A 264 -28.61 -12.68 -19.05
N ILE A 265 -28.07 -13.79 -19.60
CA ILE A 265 -26.89 -13.74 -20.47
C ILE A 265 -27.28 -13.15 -21.83
N VAL A 266 -28.42 -13.57 -22.38
CA VAL A 266 -28.93 -13.06 -23.65
C VAL A 266 -29.18 -11.55 -23.56
N ASP A 267 -29.82 -11.10 -22.48
CA ASP A 267 -30.09 -9.68 -22.25
C ASP A 267 -28.80 -8.87 -22.10
N LEU A 268 -27.81 -9.41 -21.38
CA LEU A 268 -26.49 -8.79 -21.21
C LEU A 268 -25.77 -8.64 -22.57
N VAL A 269 -25.70 -9.72 -23.35
CA VAL A 269 -25.06 -9.73 -24.67
C VAL A 269 -25.78 -8.77 -25.62
N SER A 270 -27.12 -8.80 -25.66
CA SER A 270 -27.93 -7.92 -26.51
C SER A 270 -27.76 -6.46 -26.13
N TYR A 271 -27.63 -6.16 -24.84
CA TYR A 271 -27.34 -4.82 -24.34
C TYR A 271 -25.97 -4.34 -24.83
N PHE A 272 -24.91 -5.15 -24.67
CA PHE A 272 -23.57 -4.75 -25.12
C PHE A 272 -23.48 -4.59 -26.62
N ALA A 273 -24.05 -5.50 -27.40
CA ALA A 273 -24.05 -5.41 -28.86
C ALA A 273 -24.74 -4.12 -29.36
N SER A 274 -25.88 -3.76 -28.78
CA SER A 274 -26.64 -2.56 -29.18
C SER A 274 -26.00 -1.22 -28.76
N ASN A 275 -25.11 -1.24 -27.76
CA ASN A 275 -24.45 -0.04 -27.23
C ASN A 275 -22.99 0.06 -27.69
N PHE A 276 -22.57 -0.78 -28.64
CA PHE A 276 -21.20 -0.81 -29.14
C PHE A 276 -20.94 0.18 -30.28
N ASN A 277 -21.95 0.97 -30.66
CA ASN A 277 -21.92 1.96 -31.75
C ASN A 277 -21.40 3.33 -31.27
#